data_AF-A0A9E1M5V7-F1
#
_entry.id   AF-A0A9E1M5V7-F1
#
_cell.length_a   1.000
_cell.length_b   1.000
_cell.length_c   1.000
_cell.angle_alpha   90.00
_cell.angle_beta   90.00
_cell.angle_gamma   90.00
#
_symmetry.space_group_name_H-M   'P 1'
#
loop_
_entity.id
_entity.type
_entity.pdbx_description
1 polymer ?
#
loop_
_entity_poly.entity_id
_entity_poly.type
_entity_poly.pdbx_seq_one_letter_code
_entity_poly.pdbx_strand_id
1 'polypeptide(L)'
;RTYLSKESYSKIYDVIEELIENDSLWEDHNNTQKITSDGSHGRESVSFLEIIRKENDELIMSNLLAYYFNYNHRMFVKFTEDVLGVDGFGTSFEITRESVKNIDLWIRDEHQILVIENKIKSGLNGKTDDGKNQLNKYYEYTEKIKKEEKLEAAHYYLFVPNYNDIMIENSLIKDKFKVIYYSEIYEFFRNNAAEYLSDKYFPDFLRGLKNQTMTYSELRFSIMRSRFIEKINQR
;
A
#
# COMPACT_ATOMS: atom_id res chain seq x y z
N ARG A 1 2.09 32.48 8.33
CA ARG A 1 1.02 31.49 8.62
C ARG A 1 -0.27 32.27 8.74
N THR A 2 -1.28 31.95 7.93
CA THR A 2 -2.60 32.57 8.05
C THR A 2 -3.37 31.80 9.10
N TYR A 3 -3.83 32.49 10.15
CA TYR A 3 -4.71 31.93 11.16
C TYR A 3 -6.13 32.37 10.85
N LEU A 4 -7.09 31.46 10.96
CA LEU A 4 -8.50 31.80 10.92
C LEU A 4 -8.85 32.48 12.24
N SER A 5 -9.25 33.76 12.16
CA SER A 5 -9.70 34.55 13.31
C SER A 5 -11.05 35.17 13.00
N LYS A 6 -11.86 35.39 14.04
CA LYS A 6 -13.17 36.01 13.90
C LYS A 6 -13.07 37.42 13.30
N GLU A 7 -12.01 38.16 13.62
CA GLU A 7 -11.78 39.50 13.08
C GLU A 7 -11.47 39.50 11.59
N SER A 8 -10.77 38.46 11.11
CA SER A 8 -10.32 38.40 9.71
C SER A 8 -11.29 37.65 8.80
N TYR A 9 -12.08 36.73 9.35
CA TYR A 9 -12.92 35.77 8.60
C TYR A 9 -14.24 35.47 9.32
N SER A 10 -14.96 36.50 9.77
CA SER A 10 -16.15 36.33 10.64
C SER A 10 -17.15 35.30 10.13
N LYS A 11 -17.52 35.33 8.84
CA LYS A 11 -18.48 34.38 8.27
C LYS A 11 -18.01 32.93 8.30
N ILE A 12 -16.72 32.68 8.05
CA ILE A 12 -16.17 31.31 8.08
C ILE A 12 -16.05 30.86 9.53
N TYR A 13 -15.66 31.77 10.42
CA TYR A 13 -15.59 31.53 11.85
C TYR A 13 -16.95 31.13 12.42
N ASP A 14 -18.02 31.88 12.08
CA ASP A 14 -19.38 31.61 12.55
C ASP A 14 -19.89 30.24 12.04
N VAL A 15 -19.61 29.87 10.78
CA VAL A 15 -19.95 28.53 10.24
C VAL A 15 -19.19 27.42 10.96
N ILE A 16 -17.92 27.63 11.31
CA ILE A 16 -17.14 26.64 12.08
C ILE A 16 -17.71 26.51 13.49
N GLU A 17 -18.09 27.60 14.15
CA GLU A 17 -18.74 27.52 15.47
C GLU A 17 -20.09 26.82 15.39
N GLU A 18 -20.93 27.09 14.39
CA GLU A 18 -22.19 26.36 14.19
C GLU A 18 -21.97 24.85 14.02
N LEU A 19 -20.88 24.44 13.36
CA LEU A 19 -20.52 23.02 13.24
C LEU A 19 -20.02 22.43 14.56
N ILE A 20 -19.25 23.20 15.34
CA ILE A 20 -18.74 22.74 16.65
C ILE A 20 -19.87 22.64 17.67
N GLU A 21 -20.82 23.57 17.66
CA GLU A 21 -21.96 23.61 18.58
C GLU A 21 -23.09 22.64 18.20
N ASN A 22 -23.03 22.02 17.03
CA ASN A 22 -24.04 21.05 16.62
C ASN A 22 -23.77 19.69 17.26
N ASP A 23 -24.38 19.46 18.43
CA ASP A 23 -24.30 18.22 19.20
C ASP A 23 -24.59 16.95 18.36
N SER A 24 -25.42 17.03 17.32
CA SER A 24 -25.72 15.87 16.46
C SER A 24 -24.54 15.38 15.61
N LEU A 25 -23.48 16.18 15.50
CA LEU A 25 -22.25 15.83 14.80
C LEU A 25 -21.21 15.16 15.71
N TRP A 26 -21.47 15.08 17.02
CA TRP A 26 -20.54 14.57 18.02
C TRP A 26 -21.10 13.31 18.70
N GLU A 27 -20.21 12.44 19.17
CA GLU A 27 -20.61 11.30 19.97
C GLU A 27 -20.88 11.73 21.42
N ASP A 28 -22.02 11.33 21.99
CA ASP A 28 -22.44 11.64 23.38
C ASP A 28 -21.50 11.06 24.45
N HIS A 29 -20.61 10.15 24.07
CA HIS A 29 -19.70 9.48 24.98
C HIS A 29 -18.27 9.90 24.71
N ASN A 30 -17.58 10.33 25.77
CA ASN A 30 -16.15 10.57 25.74
C ASN A 30 -15.41 9.23 25.60
N ASN A 31 -15.19 8.81 24.35
CA ASN A 31 -14.41 7.64 23.97
C ASN A 31 -12.88 7.92 24.00
N THR A 32 -12.48 9.13 24.41
CA THR A 32 -11.07 9.55 24.38
C THR A 32 -10.26 8.70 25.33
N GLN A 33 -9.39 7.87 24.78
CA GLN A 33 -8.50 7.05 25.59
C GLN A 33 -7.37 7.93 26.16
N LYS A 34 -7.20 7.88 27.49
CA LYS A 34 -6.05 8.52 28.14
C LYS A 34 -4.78 7.86 27.62
N ILE A 35 -3.85 8.68 27.12
CA ILE A 35 -2.54 8.18 26.69
C ILE A 35 -1.79 7.70 27.94
N THR A 36 -1.68 6.38 28.11
CA THR A 36 -0.87 5.76 29.16
C THR A 36 0.55 5.54 28.65
N SER A 37 1.54 5.99 29.43
CA SER A 37 2.96 5.72 29.21
C SER A 37 3.32 4.40 29.90
N ASP A 38 2.92 3.28 29.35
CA ASP A 38 3.28 1.94 29.85
C ASP A 38 4.72 1.54 29.49
N GLY A 39 5.53 2.47 28.97
CA GLY A 39 6.95 2.24 28.68
C GLY A 39 7.21 1.33 27.48
N SER A 40 6.17 0.78 26.84
CA SER A 40 6.31 -0.10 25.67
C SER A 40 6.58 0.64 24.37
N HIS A 41 6.39 1.96 24.34
CA HIS A 41 6.68 2.82 23.18
C HIS A 41 8.14 3.25 23.21
N GLY A 42 9.03 2.28 22.97
CA GLY A 42 10.44 2.56 22.72
C GLY A 42 10.61 3.46 21.49
N ARG A 43 11.72 4.18 21.43
CA ARG A 43 12.07 5.07 20.31
C ARG A 43 12.14 4.26 19.02
N GLU A 44 11.09 4.29 18.19
CA GLU A 44 11.20 3.80 16.83
C GLU A 44 12.19 4.69 16.07
N SER A 45 13.29 4.10 15.59
CA SER A 45 14.27 4.82 14.77
C SER A 45 13.60 5.29 13.49
N VAL A 46 13.86 6.54 13.07
CA VAL A 46 13.32 7.05 11.80
C VAL A 46 13.76 6.14 10.65
N SER A 47 12.81 5.64 9.86
CA SER A 47 13.10 4.78 8.71
C SER A 47 13.71 5.56 7.56
N PHE A 48 14.48 4.90 6.70
CA PHE A 48 15.06 5.58 5.53
C PHE A 48 13.98 6.15 4.59
N LEU A 49 12.82 5.50 4.50
CA LEU A 49 11.68 5.97 3.70
C LEU A 49 11.14 7.30 4.21
N GLU A 50 11.06 7.47 5.53
CA GLU A 50 10.67 8.74 6.15
C GLU A 50 11.74 9.82 5.97
N ILE A 51 13.04 9.44 6.06
CA ILE A 51 14.15 10.37 5.84
C ILE A 51 14.07 10.99 4.44
N ILE A 52 13.80 10.17 3.42
CA ILE A 52 13.71 10.62 2.03
C ILE A 52 12.30 11.06 1.61
N ARG A 53 11.32 10.96 2.52
CA ARG A 53 9.89 11.31 2.30
C ARG A 53 9.24 10.55 1.14
N LYS A 54 9.51 9.26 1.07
CA LYS A 54 9.02 8.35 0.02
C LYS A 54 8.15 7.21 0.58
N GLU A 55 7.62 7.38 1.79
CA GLU A 55 6.81 6.37 2.46
C GLU A 55 5.52 5.98 1.72
N ASN A 56 5.05 6.86 0.82
CA ASN A 56 3.84 6.66 0.03
C ASN A 56 4.10 6.73 -1.48
N ASP A 57 5.33 6.48 -1.91
CA ASP A 57 5.72 6.53 -3.32
C ASP A 57 5.55 5.14 -3.96
N GLU A 58 4.62 5.03 -4.91
CA GLU A 58 4.25 3.78 -5.60
C GLU A 58 5.47 3.14 -6.27
N LEU A 59 6.32 3.96 -6.90
CA LEU A 59 7.52 3.49 -7.58
C LEU A 59 8.52 2.91 -6.58
N ILE A 60 8.78 3.60 -5.46
CA ILE A 60 9.69 3.12 -4.42
C ILE A 60 9.14 1.83 -3.78
N MET A 61 7.84 1.75 -3.52
CA MET A 61 7.27 0.53 -2.95
C MET A 61 7.34 -0.66 -3.92
N SER A 62 7.09 -0.44 -5.21
CA SER A 62 7.26 -1.47 -6.24
C SER A 62 8.73 -1.91 -6.37
N ASN A 63 9.70 -0.99 -6.20
CA ASN A 63 11.13 -1.35 -6.14
C ASN A 63 11.40 -2.30 -4.97
N LEU A 64 10.88 -1.98 -3.79
CA LEU A 64 11.11 -2.77 -2.57
C LEU A 64 10.44 -4.15 -2.68
N LEU A 65 9.20 -4.22 -3.18
CA LEU A 65 8.53 -5.49 -3.43
C LEU A 65 9.35 -6.39 -4.36
N ALA A 66 9.81 -5.88 -5.50
CA ALA A 66 10.66 -6.65 -6.41
C ALA A 66 11.98 -7.09 -5.77
N TYR A 67 12.60 -6.23 -4.95
CA TYR A 67 13.81 -6.60 -4.23
C TYR A 67 13.55 -7.77 -3.28
N TYR A 68 12.50 -7.72 -2.44
CA TYR A 68 12.24 -8.79 -1.47
C TYR A 68 11.65 -10.06 -2.08
N PHE A 69 10.99 -9.96 -3.23
CA PHE A 69 10.62 -11.13 -4.03
C PHE A 69 11.87 -11.83 -4.59
N ASN A 70 12.85 -11.09 -5.09
CA ASN A 70 14.14 -11.64 -5.54
C ASN A 70 15.11 -11.99 -4.40
N TYR A 71 14.91 -11.46 -3.19
CA TYR A 71 15.78 -11.71 -2.05
C TYR A 71 15.76 -13.19 -1.63
N ASN A 72 14.56 -13.77 -1.61
CA ASN A 72 14.37 -15.17 -1.29
C ASN A 72 13.28 -15.75 -2.20
N HIS A 73 13.70 -16.40 -3.29
CA HIS A 73 12.80 -16.92 -4.32
C HIS A 73 11.83 -17.96 -3.78
N ARG A 74 12.22 -18.75 -2.78
CA ARG A 74 11.31 -19.72 -2.13
C ARG A 74 10.20 -19.01 -1.38
N MET A 75 10.52 -17.88 -0.75
CA MET A 75 9.51 -17.07 -0.09
C MET A 75 8.62 -16.33 -1.07
N PHE A 76 9.12 -15.97 -2.26
CA PHE A 76 8.24 -15.48 -3.31
C PHE A 76 7.24 -16.56 -3.78
N VAL A 77 7.68 -17.79 -4.03
CA VAL A 77 6.75 -18.90 -4.36
C VAL A 77 5.73 -19.10 -3.23
N LYS A 78 6.18 -19.09 -1.97
CA LYS A 78 5.27 -19.16 -0.82
C LYS A 78 4.28 -17.98 -0.79
N PHE A 79 4.70 -16.78 -1.17
CA PHE A 79 3.83 -15.61 -1.28
C PHE A 79 2.77 -15.77 -2.37
N THR A 80 3.15 -16.33 -3.53
CA THR A 80 2.18 -16.57 -4.62
C THR A 80 1.13 -17.59 -4.18
N GLU A 81 1.51 -18.63 -3.44
CA GLU A 81 0.59 -19.64 -2.91
C GLU A 81 -0.30 -19.05 -1.79
N ASP A 82 0.31 -18.52 -0.72
CA ASP A 82 -0.40 -18.11 0.50
C ASP A 82 -1.27 -16.85 0.31
N VAL A 83 -0.80 -15.87 -0.47
CA VAL A 83 -1.45 -14.55 -0.60
C VAL A 83 -2.19 -14.43 -1.93
N LEU A 84 -1.56 -14.84 -3.03
CA LEU A 84 -2.14 -14.65 -4.35
C LEU A 84 -3.09 -15.80 -4.74
N GLY A 85 -2.91 -16.99 -4.16
CA GLY A 85 -3.63 -18.21 -4.51
C GLY A 85 -3.19 -18.78 -5.86
N VAL A 86 -1.90 -18.64 -6.19
CA VAL A 86 -1.29 -19.13 -7.43
C VAL A 86 -0.31 -20.25 -7.09
N ASP A 87 -0.66 -21.45 -7.53
CA ASP A 87 0.18 -22.64 -7.40
C ASP A 87 1.10 -22.80 -8.61
N GLY A 88 2.17 -23.59 -8.42
CA GLY A 88 3.04 -24.03 -9.52
C GLY A 88 4.02 -22.97 -10.02
N PHE A 89 4.22 -21.87 -9.29
CA PHE A 89 5.25 -20.89 -9.63
C PHE A 89 6.63 -21.43 -9.29
N GLY A 90 7.56 -21.42 -10.24
CA GLY A 90 8.92 -21.91 -10.05
C GLY A 90 9.78 -20.94 -9.24
N THR A 91 10.84 -21.43 -8.60
CA THR A 91 11.86 -20.55 -7.99
C THR A 91 12.79 -19.91 -9.01
N SER A 92 12.68 -20.28 -10.29
CA SER A 92 13.41 -19.67 -11.40
C SER A 92 12.47 -18.76 -12.16
N PHE A 93 12.51 -17.47 -11.85
CA PHE A 93 11.64 -16.47 -12.44
C PHE A 93 12.38 -15.16 -12.68
N GLU A 94 11.76 -14.30 -13.49
CA GLU A 94 12.26 -12.96 -13.80
C GLU A 94 11.23 -11.92 -13.38
N ILE A 95 11.70 -10.84 -12.74
CA ILE A 95 10.89 -9.65 -12.44
C ILE A 95 11.36 -8.52 -13.36
N THR A 96 10.47 -8.04 -14.22
CA THR A 96 10.66 -6.84 -15.03
C THR A 96 9.78 -5.71 -14.51
N ARG A 97 10.38 -4.53 -14.30
CA ARG A 97 9.67 -3.34 -13.81
C ARG A 97 9.58 -2.26 -14.86
N GLU A 98 8.39 -1.71 -15.03
CA GLU A 98 8.00 -0.55 -15.87
C GLU A 98 8.34 -0.64 -17.37
N SER A 99 9.25 -1.53 -17.78
CA SER A 99 9.71 -1.69 -19.16
C SER A 99 8.71 -2.47 -20.01
N VAL A 100 7.92 -3.33 -19.37
CA VAL A 100 6.82 -4.05 -20.02
C VAL A 100 5.55 -3.22 -19.90
N LYS A 101 5.29 -2.38 -20.90
CA LYS A 101 4.06 -1.57 -20.99
C LYS A 101 3.78 -0.69 -19.75
N ASN A 102 4.78 -0.30 -18.98
CA ASN A 102 4.62 0.45 -17.72
C ASN A 102 3.90 -0.32 -16.60
N ILE A 103 3.90 -1.65 -16.67
CA ILE A 103 3.44 -2.50 -15.58
C ILE A 103 4.42 -2.38 -14.41
N ASP A 104 3.91 -2.13 -13.20
CA ASP A 104 4.74 -1.94 -12.01
C ASP A 104 5.64 -3.14 -11.73
N LEU A 105 5.05 -4.34 -11.80
CA LEU A 105 5.73 -5.62 -11.62
C LEU A 105 5.18 -6.63 -12.64
N TRP A 106 5.99 -6.97 -13.63
CA TRP A 106 5.78 -8.10 -14.51
C TRP A 106 6.68 -9.24 -14.06
N ILE A 107 6.12 -10.34 -13.59
CA ILE A 107 6.88 -11.49 -13.09
C ILE A 107 6.53 -12.70 -13.93
N ARG A 108 7.52 -13.47 -14.39
CA ARG A 108 7.27 -14.67 -15.19
C ARG A 108 8.26 -15.78 -14.86
N ASP A 109 7.78 -17.02 -14.92
CA ASP A 109 8.61 -18.21 -15.04
C ASP A 109 8.40 -18.84 -16.43
N GLU A 110 8.73 -20.13 -16.59
CA GLU A 110 8.56 -20.85 -17.85
C GLU A 110 7.11 -21.29 -18.13
N HIS A 111 6.22 -21.23 -17.14
CA HIS A 111 4.85 -21.73 -17.22
C HIS A 111 3.81 -20.60 -17.21
N GLN A 112 4.07 -19.50 -16.52
CA GLN A 112 3.04 -18.51 -16.21
C GLN A 112 3.57 -17.08 -16.03
N ILE A 113 2.64 -16.11 -16.18
CA ILE A 113 2.89 -14.68 -15.94
C ILE A 113 2.06 -14.21 -14.75
N LEU A 114 2.67 -13.36 -13.94
CA LEU A 114 2.05 -12.62 -12.87
C LEU A 114 2.21 -11.11 -13.13
N VAL A 115 1.07 -10.43 -13.28
CA VAL A 115 0.98 -8.98 -13.48
C VAL A 115 0.48 -8.35 -12.19
N ILE A 116 1.28 -7.48 -11.58
CA ILE A 116 0.87 -6.70 -10.42
C ILE A 116 0.95 -5.22 -10.76
N GLU A 117 -0.17 -4.52 -10.59
CA GLU A 117 -0.21 -3.06 -10.51
C GLU A 117 -0.28 -2.66 -9.03
N ASN A 118 0.52 -1.66 -8.64
CA ASN A 118 0.64 -1.20 -7.27
C ASN A 118 0.11 0.23 -7.12
N LYS A 119 -0.99 0.41 -6.40
CA LYS A 119 -1.64 1.72 -6.23
C LYS A 119 -1.77 2.09 -4.77
N ILE A 120 -1.10 3.17 -4.37
CA ILE A 120 -1.10 3.69 -2.99
C ILE A 120 -1.91 4.99 -2.91
N LYS A 121 -1.68 5.92 -3.84
CA LYS A 121 -2.26 7.26 -3.85
C LYS A 121 -3.04 7.54 -5.12
N SER A 122 -2.54 7.06 -6.26
CA SER A 122 -3.11 7.39 -7.54
C SER A 122 -4.30 6.49 -7.85
N GLY A 123 -5.31 7.05 -8.53
CA GLY A 123 -6.34 6.26 -9.18
C GLY A 123 -5.79 5.55 -10.41
N LEU A 124 -6.63 4.75 -11.08
CA LEU A 124 -6.27 4.13 -12.35
C LEU A 124 -6.20 5.20 -13.46
N ASN A 125 -5.05 5.27 -14.15
CA ASN A 125 -4.80 6.24 -15.21
C ASN A 125 -5.39 5.81 -16.56
N GLY A 126 -5.55 6.80 -17.45
CA GLY A 126 -5.78 6.58 -18.87
C GLY A 126 -7.21 6.18 -19.24
N LYS A 127 -8.23 6.68 -18.51
CA LYS A 127 -9.63 6.51 -18.90
C LYS A 127 -9.87 7.12 -20.29
N THR A 128 -10.25 6.28 -21.25
CA THR A 128 -10.71 6.66 -22.58
C THR A 128 -12.24 6.77 -22.61
N ASP A 129 -12.80 7.36 -23.67
CA ASP A 129 -14.25 7.56 -23.82
C ASP A 129 -15.05 6.24 -23.84
N ASP A 130 -14.42 5.13 -24.23
CA ASP A 130 -14.96 3.78 -24.19
C ASP A 130 -14.76 3.06 -22.83
N GLY A 131 -14.27 3.79 -21.81
CA GLY A 131 -14.08 3.30 -20.44
C GLY A 131 -12.88 2.38 -20.26
N LYS A 132 -12.02 2.19 -21.28
CA LYS A 132 -10.75 1.47 -21.12
C LYS A 132 -9.80 2.29 -20.25
N ASN A 133 -8.94 1.59 -19.52
CA ASN A 133 -7.90 2.19 -18.70
C ASN A 133 -6.58 1.41 -18.86
N GLN A 134 -5.57 1.81 -18.09
CA GLN A 134 -4.26 1.14 -18.10
C GLN A 134 -4.31 -0.39 -17.87
N LEU A 135 -5.28 -0.92 -17.12
CA LEU A 135 -5.40 -2.36 -16.85
C LEU A 135 -5.83 -3.12 -18.11
N ASN A 136 -6.66 -2.52 -18.98
CA ASN A 136 -7.01 -3.11 -20.27
C ASN A 136 -5.75 -3.31 -21.13
N LYS A 137 -4.87 -2.30 -21.18
CA LYS A 137 -3.60 -2.37 -21.91
C LYS A 137 -2.74 -3.54 -21.41
N TYR A 138 -2.68 -3.74 -20.10
CA TYR A 138 -1.90 -4.81 -19.49
C TYR A 138 -2.46 -6.18 -19.83
N TYR A 139 -3.76 -6.35 -19.67
CA TYR A 139 -4.45 -7.60 -19.97
C TYR A 139 -4.33 -7.99 -21.44
N GLU A 140 -4.65 -7.08 -22.37
CA GLU A 140 -4.57 -7.33 -23.81
C GLU A 140 -3.14 -7.71 -24.24
N TYR A 141 -2.13 -7.03 -23.69
CA TYR A 141 -0.73 -7.35 -23.96
C TYR A 141 -0.32 -8.71 -23.36
N THR A 142 -0.71 -9.00 -22.13
CA THR A 142 -0.33 -10.23 -21.43
C THR A 142 -0.95 -11.46 -22.07
N GLU A 143 -2.23 -11.41 -22.42
CA GLU A 143 -2.91 -12.51 -23.11
C GLU A 143 -2.32 -12.79 -24.49
N LYS A 144 -1.83 -11.75 -25.18
CA LYS A 144 -1.10 -11.92 -26.44
C LYS A 144 0.20 -12.71 -26.21
N ILE A 145 1.02 -12.29 -25.25
CA ILE A 145 2.30 -12.97 -24.92
C ILE A 145 2.06 -14.41 -24.47
N LYS A 146 1.10 -14.63 -23.55
CA LYS A 146 0.70 -15.96 -23.09
C LYS A 146 0.41 -16.90 -24.26
N LYS A 147 -0.34 -16.44 -25.26
CA LYS A 147 -0.68 -17.22 -26.46
C LYS A 147 0.53 -17.47 -27.36
N GLU A 148 1.37 -16.47 -27.58
CA GLU A 148 2.56 -16.55 -28.44
C GLU A 148 3.60 -17.53 -27.86
N GLU A 149 3.80 -17.49 -26.55
CA GLU A 149 4.77 -18.33 -25.84
C GLU A 149 4.19 -19.65 -25.31
N LYS A 150 2.88 -19.88 -25.49
CA LYS A 150 2.15 -21.08 -25.03
C LYS A 150 2.25 -21.32 -23.52
N LEU A 151 2.22 -20.23 -22.75
CA LEU A 151 2.19 -20.28 -21.29
C LEU A 151 0.83 -20.79 -20.80
N GLU A 152 0.86 -21.50 -19.67
CA GLU A 152 -0.30 -22.15 -19.07
C GLU A 152 -1.27 -21.11 -18.48
N ALA A 153 -0.74 -20.10 -17.79
CA ALA A 153 -1.55 -19.14 -17.06
C ALA A 153 -1.00 -17.70 -17.11
N ALA A 154 -1.91 -16.74 -16.90
CA ALA A 154 -1.59 -15.35 -16.62
C ALA A 154 -2.51 -14.88 -15.49
N HIS A 155 -1.93 -14.26 -14.46
CA HIS A 155 -2.63 -13.84 -13.26
C HIS A 155 -2.45 -12.34 -13.05
N TYR A 156 -3.50 -11.68 -12.56
CA TYR A 156 -3.58 -10.22 -12.55
C TYR A 156 -3.99 -9.72 -11.17
N TYR A 157 -3.20 -8.82 -10.59
CA TYR A 157 -3.40 -8.33 -9.24
C TYR A 157 -3.27 -6.82 -9.16
N LEU A 158 -4.05 -6.25 -8.24
CA LEU A 158 -3.99 -4.85 -7.87
C LEU A 158 -3.69 -4.75 -6.38
N PHE A 159 -2.50 -4.25 -6.04
CA PHE A 159 -2.08 -4.04 -4.66
C PHE A 159 -2.53 -2.66 -4.20
N VAL A 160 -3.29 -2.60 -3.10
CA VAL A 160 -3.86 -1.34 -2.58
C VAL A 160 -3.80 -1.23 -1.07
N PRO A 161 -3.64 0.00 -0.53
CA PRO A 161 -3.81 0.25 0.89
C PRO A 161 -5.21 -0.15 1.37
N ASN A 162 -5.32 -0.50 2.65
CA ASN A 162 -6.59 -0.85 3.28
C ASN A 162 -7.59 0.30 3.34
N TYR A 163 -7.13 1.54 3.19
CA TYR A 163 -7.95 2.75 3.25
C TYR A 163 -8.39 3.27 1.88
N ASN A 164 -7.95 2.64 0.79
CA ASN A 164 -8.23 3.11 -0.57
C ASN A 164 -9.11 2.08 -1.30
N ASP A 165 -10.40 2.36 -1.40
CA ASP A 165 -11.34 1.58 -2.20
C ASP A 165 -11.20 1.97 -3.67
N ILE A 166 -10.15 1.46 -4.32
CA ILE A 166 -10.00 1.61 -5.78
C ILE A 166 -11.05 0.72 -6.45
N MET A 167 -12.09 1.35 -6.99
CA MET A 167 -13.08 0.66 -7.80
C MET A 167 -12.60 0.52 -9.25
N ILE A 168 -12.50 -0.73 -9.72
CA ILE A 168 -12.36 -1.02 -11.15
C ILE A 168 -13.76 -0.88 -11.78
N GLU A 169 -14.03 0.29 -12.35
CA GLU A 169 -15.33 0.61 -12.96
C GLU A 169 -15.60 -0.18 -14.25
N ASN A 170 -14.55 -0.55 -15.00
CA ASN A 170 -14.70 -1.24 -16.27
C ASN A 170 -15.06 -2.72 -16.06
N SER A 171 -16.31 -3.09 -16.36
CA SER A 171 -16.84 -4.45 -16.19
C SER A 171 -16.08 -5.52 -16.97
N LEU A 172 -15.42 -5.18 -18.09
CA LEU A 172 -14.66 -6.14 -18.90
C LEU A 172 -13.38 -6.61 -18.21
N ILE A 173 -12.82 -5.78 -17.32
CA ILE A 173 -11.54 -6.07 -16.65
C ILE A 173 -11.67 -6.23 -15.13
N LYS A 174 -12.78 -5.77 -14.55
CA LYS A 174 -13.06 -5.86 -13.11
C LYS A 174 -12.91 -7.28 -12.58
N ASP A 175 -13.44 -8.27 -13.29
CA ASP A 175 -13.38 -9.67 -12.86
C ASP A 175 -12.06 -10.37 -13.23
N LYS A 176 -11.11 -9.65 -13.84
CA LYS A 176 -9.80 -10.18 -14.23
C LYS A 176 -8.72 -9.89 -13.19
N PHE A 177 -8.78 -8.72 -12.54
CA PHE A 177 -7.80 -8.32 -11.53
C PHE A 177 -8.30 -8.62 -10.13
N LYS A 178 -7.55 -9.42 -9.37
CA LYS A 178 -7.81 -9.63 -7.95
C LYS A 178 -7.16 -8.52 -7.13
N VAL A 179 -7.95 -7.87 -6.29
CA VAL A 179 -7.45 -6.88 -5.33
C VAL A 179 -6.79 -7.60 -4.16
N ILE A 180 -5.58 -7.18 -3.80
CA ILE A 180 -4.85 -7.64 -2.62
C ILE A 180 -4.53 -6.43 -1.77
N TYR A 181 -4.93 -6.48 -0.50
CA TYR A 181 -4.68 -5.38 0.41
C TYR A 181 -3.28 -5.46 1.01
N TYR A 182 -2.68 -4.30 1.28
CA TYR A 182 -1.38 -4.23 1.93
C TYR A 182 -1.35 -4.91 3.29
N SER A 183 -2.47 -5.06 3.99
CA SER A 183 -2.56 -5.88 5.20
C SER A 183 -2.19 -7.34 4.96
N GLU A 184 -2.62 -7.93 3.85
CA GLU A 184 -2.32 -9.33 3.50
C GLU A 184 -0.82 -9.49 3.20
N ILE A 185 -0.27 -8.53 2.45
CA ILE A 185 1.15 -8.47 2.12
C ILE A 185 2.00 -8.27 3.39
N TYR A 186 1.60 -7.33 4.25
CA TYR A 186 2.27 -7.04 5.52
C TYR A 186 2.28 -8.26 6.44
N GLU A 187 1.15 -8.92 6.64
CA GLU A 187 1.07 -10.10 7.51
C GLU A 187 1.93 -11.24 6.97
N PHE A 188 2.00 -11.43 5.65
CA PHE A 188 2.91 -12.41 5.06
C PHE A 188 4.38 -12.12 5.44
N PHE A 189 4.88 -10.92 5.16
CA PHE A 189 6.27 -10.58 5.46
C PHE A 189 6.56 -10.57 6.96
N ARG A 190 5.60 -10.14 7.77
CA ARG A 190 5.71 -10.15 9.23
C ARG A 190 5.83 -11.57 9.78
N ASN A 191 4.96 -12.48 9.34
CA ASN A 191 4.95 -13.87 9.82
C ASN A 191 6.19 -14.65 9.36
N ASN A 192 6.79 -14.25 8.25
CA ASN A 192 8.00 -14.85 7.70
C ASN A 192 9.24 -13.97 7.88
N ALA A 193 9.23 -13.03 8.83
CA ALA A 193 10.29 -12.04 9.00
C ALA A 193 11.69 -12.66 9.18
N ALA A 194 11.77 -13.83 9.81
CA ALA A 194 13.01 -14.57 10.05
C ALA A 194 13.82 -14.82 8.77
N GLU A 195 13.14 -14.99 7.62
CA GLU A 195 13.74 -15.25 6.31
C GLU A 195 14.43 -14.02 5.69
N TYR A 196 14.28 -12.85 6.32
CA TYR A 196 14.76 -11.55 5.82
C TYR A 196 15.62 -10.78 6.82
N LEU A 197 15.81 -11.29 8.05
CA LEU A 197 16.53 -10.57 9.12
C LEU A 197 18.00 -10.29 8.82
N SER A 198 18.61 -11.02 7.87
CA SER A 198 19.96 -10.74 7.39
C SER A 198 20.05 -9.43 6.58
N ASP A 199 18.93 -8.93 6.05
CA ASP A 199 18.89 -7.62 5.40
C ASP A 199 18.59 -6.51 6.41
N LYS A 200 19.54 -5.59 6.57
CA LYS A 200 19.44 -4.47 7.52
C LYS A 200 18.33 -3.47 7.20
N TYR A 201 17.80 -3.46 5.98
CA TYR A 201 16.72 -2.57 5.53
C TYR A 201 15.34 -3.23 5.60
N PHE A 202 15.26 -4.53 5.89
CA PHE A 202 13.99 -5.25 6.01
C PHE A 202 13.02 -4.64 7.03
N PRO A 203 13.46 -4.21 8.23
CA PRO A 203 12.56 -3.56 9.19
C PRO A 203 11.90 -2.29 8.65
N ASP A 204 12.59 -1.53 7.81
CA ASP A 204 12.06 -0.30 7.22
C ASP A 204 11.09 -0.59 6.07
N PHE A 205 11.35 -1.64 5.28
CA PHE A 205 10.38 -2.12 4.29
C PHE A 205 9.10 -2.63 4.97
N LEU A 206 9.23 -3.48 5.99
CA LEU A 206 8.08 -4.04 6.71
C LEU A 206 7.24 -2.92 7.36
N ARG A 207 7.89 -1.88 7.89
CA ARG A 207 7.22 -0.68 8.39
C ARG A 207 6.51 0.10 7.28
N GLY A 208 7.15 0.22 6.12
CA GLY A 208 6.54 0.81 4.92
C GLY A 208 5.24 0.11 4.55
N LEU A 209 5.21 -1.22 4.54
CA LEU A 209 4.00 -2.01 4.32
C LEU A 209 2.94 -1.77 5.41
N LYS A 210 3.34 -1.82 6.68
CA LYS A 210 2.45 -1.57 7.83
C LYS A 210 1.74 -0.22 7.73
N ASN A 211 2.46 0.82 7.32
CA ASN A 211 1.89 2.16 7.20
C ASN A 211 0.76 2.21 6.16
N GLN A 212 0.80 1.36 5.12
CA GLN A 212 -0.26 1.27 4.10
C GLN A 212 -1.49 0.47 4.58
N THR A 213 -1.43 -0.14 5.76
CA THR A 213 -2.60 -0.81 6.37
C THR A 213 -3.46 0.15 7.20
N MET A 214 -2.98 1.37 7.44
CA MET A 214 -3.64 2.37 8.30
C MET A 214 -4.09 3.56 7.47
N THR A 215 -5.25 4.12 7.77
CA THR A 215 -5.68 5.39 7.17
C THR A 215 -4.66 6.50 7.47
N TYR A 216 -4.63 7.55 6.65
CA TYR A 216 -3.80 8.71 6.92
C TYR A 216 -4.04 9.34 8.29
N SER A 217 -5.29 9.33 8.77
CA SER A 217 -5.66 9.88 10.07
C SER A 217 -5.08 9.03 11.21
N GLU A 218 -5.23 7.71 11.13
CA GLU A 218 -4.68 6.78 12.12
C GLU A 218 -3.15 6.81 12.14
N LEU A 219 -2.50 6.83 10.97
CA LEU A 219 -1.04 6.92 10.88
C LEU A 219 -0.53 8.22 11.48
N ARG A 220 -1.14 9.36 11.14
CA ARG A 220 -0.77 10.66 11.71
C ARG A 220 -0.99 10.72 13.21
N PHE A 221 -2.10 10.16 13.70
CA PHE A 221 -2.39 10.07 15.12
C PHE A 221 -1.35 9.20 15.85
N SER A 222 -1.01 8.04 15.29
CA SER A 222 0.02 7.14 15.83
C SER A 222 1.38 7.84 15.93
N ILE A 223 1.83 8.50 14.85
CA ILE A 223 3.09 9.25 14.82
C ILE A 223 3.07 10.39 15.85
N MET A 224 1.98 11.16 15.90
CA MET A 224 1.81 12.25 16.86
C MET A 224 1.89 11.74 18.30
N ARG A 225 1.15 10.67 18.61
CA ARG A 225 1.11 10.02 19.93
C ARG A 225 2.50 9.55 20.34
N SER A 226 3.22 8.84 19.47
CA SER A 226 4.58 8.37 19.76
C SER A 226 5.55 9.52 20.05
N ARG A 227 5.53 10.58 19.23
CA ARG A 227 6.36 11.79 19.44
C ARG A 227 5.99 12.55 20.70
N PHE A 228 4.71 12.58 21.06
CA PHE A 228 4.22 13.23 22.27
C PHE A 228 4.70 12.49 23.53
N ILE A 229 4.57 11.16 23.55
CA ILE A 229 5.08 10.32 24.66
C ILE A 229 6.60 10.46 24.78
N GLU A 230 7.33 10.47 23.66
CA GLU A 230 8.79 10.70 23.65
C GLU A 230 9.13 12.03 24.32
N LYS A 231 8.44 13.12 23.95
CA LYS A 231 8.63 14.45 24.54
C LYS A 231 8.35 14.48 26.05
N ILE A 232 7.39 13.69 26.53
CA ILE A 232 7.09 13.58 27.96
C ILE A 232 8.21 12.81 28.68
N ASN A 233 8.65 11.68 28.12
CA ASN A 233 9.67 10.82 28.73
C ASN A 233 11.10 11.39 28.67
N GLN A 234 11.34 12.41 27.86
CA GLN A 234 12.60 13.18 27.81
C GLN A 234 12.69 14.27 28.88
N ARG A 235 11.61 14.53 29.64
CA ARG A 235 11.61 15.44 30.79
C ARG A 235 11.94 14.69 32.07
#